data_AF-A0A0G0S1Q1-F1
#
_entry.id   AF-A0A0G0S1Q1-F1
#
_cell.length_a   1.000
_cell.length_b   1.000
_cell.length_c   1.000
_cell.angle_alpha   90.00
_cell.angle_beta   90.00
_cell.angle_gamma   90.00
#
_symmetry.space_group_name_H-M   'P 1'
#
loop_
_entity.id
_entity.type
_entity.pdbx_description
1 polymer ?
#
loop_
_entity_poly.entity_id
_entity_poly.type
_entity_poly.pdbx_seq_one_letter_code
_entity_poly.pdbx_strand_id
1 'polypeptide(L)'
;MQSGQSLFEVVFAIAVVAIIISGVVALSATTVRNSSFSRNNALATNYAQEAAEWLRSERDNNWVTFSGRSNTSGVTWCINALTWVSGVCSGNISGTIFMRTVTLTTDIVDPNTIQAVVLAIWADSQGSHQAKTTMTLTNWKN
;
A
#
# COMPACT_ATOMS: atom_id res chain seq x y z
N MET A 1 27.96 10.56 -59.80
CA MET A 1 27.92 10.26 -58.34
C MET A 1 26.46 10.32 -57.92
N GLN A 2 25.75 9.19 -57.81
CA GLN A 2 24.31 9.19 -57.47
C GLN A 2 23.85 7.90 -56.75
N SER A 3 24.59 6.79 -56.90
CA SER A 3 24.22 5.48 -56.34
C SER A 3 24.58 5.30 -54.85
N GLY A 4 25.40 6.17 -54.25
CA GLY A 4 25.76 6.12 -52.82
C GLY A 4 24.84 6.92 -51.89
N GLN A 5 24.05 7.86 -52.43
CA GLN A 5 23.18 8.74 -51.64
C GLN A 5 21.95 7.99 -51.10
N SER A 6 21.38 7.08 -51.88
CA SER A 6 20.19 6.30 -51.49
C SER A 6 20.47 5.27 -50.38
N LEU A 7 21.63 4.59 -50.40
CA LEU A 7 21.96 3.60 -49.37
C LEU A 7 22.21 4.27 -48.00
N PHE A 8 22.90 5.42 -48.00
CA PHE A 8 23.12 6.20 -46.77
C PHE A 8 21.80 6.69 -46.17
N GLU A 9 20.88 7.18 -47.01
CA GLU A 9 19.55 7.64 -46.59
C GLU A 9 18.73 6.52 -45.93
N VAL A 10 18.78 5.30 -46.48
CA VAL A 10 18.09 4.13 -45.90
C VAL A 10 18.68 3.73 -44.55
N VAL A 11 20.02 3.68 -44.42
CA VAL A 11 20.68 3.36 -43.14
C VAL A 11 20.37 4.41 -42.08
N PHE A 12 20.40 5.69 -42.47
CA PHE A 12 20.04 6.79 -41.58
C PHE A 12 18.56 6.71 -41.15
N ALA A 13 17.64 6.44 -42.08
CA ALA A 13 16.23 6.26 -41.76
C ALA A 13 16.00 5.10 -40.78
N ILE A 14 16.67 3.95 -40.97
CA ILE A 14 16.60 2.81 -40.05
C ILE A 14 17.13 3.18 -38.66
N ALA A 15 18.24 3.93 -38.58
CA ALA A 15 18.80 4.38 -37.31
C ALA A 15 17.82 5.28 -36.54
N VAL A 16 17.19 6.24 -37.22
CA VAL A 16 16.19 7.13 -36.61
C VAL A 16 14.96 6.33 -36.14
N VAL A 17 14.47 5.41 -36.98
CA VAL A 17 13.34 4.53 -36.62
C VAL A 17 13.67 3.67 -35.40
N ALA A 18 14.88 3.11 -35.32
CA ALA A 18 15.31 2.30 -34.17
C ALA A 18 15.31 3.11 -32.87
N ILE A 19 15.75 4.37 -32.90
CA ILE A 19 15.71 5.28 -31.75
C ILE A 19 14.27 5.56 -31.32
N ILE A 20 13.39 5.85 -32.28
CA ILE A 20 11.97 6.13 -32.02
C ILE A 20 11.30 4.92 -31.36
N ILE A 21 11.47 3.72 -31.94
CA ILE A 21 10.87 2.49 -31.41
C ILE A 21 11.37 2.21 -29.99
N SER A 22 12.68 2.38 -29.75
CA SER A 22 13.26 2.19 -28.42
C SER A 22 12.65 3.14 -27.39
N GLY A 23 12.43 4.41 -27.76
CA GLY A 23 11.75 5.39 -26.93
C GLY A 23 10.31 5.00 -26.59
N VAL A 24 9.55 4.54 -27.58
CA VAL A 24 8.16 4.09 -27.40
C VAL A 24 8.08 2.87 -26.47
N VAL A 25 8.98 1.91 -26.62
CA VAL A 25 9.03 0.71 -25.76
C VAL A 25 9.34 1.10 -24.32
N ALA A 26 10.33 1.97 -24.10
CA ALA A 26 10.68 2.46 -22.77
C ALA A 26 9.50 3.17 -22.09
N LEU A 27 8.80 4.06 -22.82
CA LEU A 27 7.63 4.77 -22.31
C LEU A 27 6.44 3.81 -22.03
N SER A 28 6.26 2.80 -22.87
CA SER A 28 5.20 1.81 -22.65
C SER A 28 5.46 1.00 -21.38
N ALA A 29 6.72 0.61 -21.16
CA ALA A 29 7.12 -0.12 -19.95
C ALA A 29 6.91 0.72 -18.67
N THR A 30 7.25 2.01 -18.68
CA THR A 30 7.00 2.89 -17.53
C THR A 30 5.51 3.11 -17.28
N THR A 31 4.72 3.24 -18.35
CA THR A 31 3.26 3.37 -18.24
C THR A 31 2.63 2.15 -17.56
N VAL A 32 2.99 0.93 -17.99
CA VAL A 32 2.47 -0.31 -17.37
C VAL A 32 2.85 -0.41 -15.88
N ARG A 33 4.07 0.00 -15.53
CA ARG A 33 4.51 0.04 -14.13
C ARG A 33 3.68 1.03 -13.30
N ASN A 34 3.45 2.23 -13.82
CA ASN A 34 2.63 3.25 -13.15
C ASN A 34 1.18 2.80 -12.99
N SER A 35 0.59 2.17 -14.00
CA SER A 35 -0.76 1.60 -13.92
C SER A 35 -0.85 0.51 -12.85
N SER A 36 0.16 -0.36 -12.76
CA SER A 36 0.22 -1.43 -11.75
C SER A 36 0.36 -0.86 -10.34
N PHE A 37 1.25 0.12 -10.14
CA PHE A 37 1.40 0.82 -8.87
C PHE A 37 0.10 1.51 -8.45
N SER A 38 -0.52 2.27 -9.36
CA SER A 38 -1.79 2.98 -9.09
C SER A 38 -2.91 2.02 -8.69
N ARG A 39 -3.05 0.89 -9.41
CA ARG A 39 -4.02 -0.16 -9.07
C ARG A 39 -3.75 -0.75 -7.69
N ASN A 40 -2.50 -1.11 -7.40
CA ASN A 40 -2.14 -1.71 -6.12
C ASN A 40 -2.33 -0.72 -4.96
N ASN A 41 -2.00 0.55 -5.15
CA ASN A 41 -2.22 1.59 -4.15
C ASN A 41 -3.71 1.81 -3.85
N ALA A 42 -4.57 1.77 -4.87
CA ALA A 42 -6.01 1.82 -4.69
C ALA A 42 -6.53 0.61 -3.89
N LEU A 43 -6.09 -0.61 -4.22
CA LEU A 43 -6.45 -1.83 -3.48
C LEU A 43 -5.95 -1.79 -2.03
N ALA A 44 -4.69 -1.40 -1.81
CA ALA A 44 -4.11 -1.25 -0.48
C ALA A 44 -4.89 -0.22 0.35
N THR A 45 -5.29 0.91 -0.25
CA THR A 45 -6.13 1.91 0.41
C THR A 45 -7.49 1.32 0.81
N ASN A 46 -8.14 0.56 -0.07
CA ASN A 46 -9.40 -0.12 0.24
C ASN A 46 -9.24 -1.10 1.41
N TYR A 47 -8.17 -1.90 1.42
CA TYR A 47 -7.88 -2.82 2.53
C TYR A 47 -7.59 -2.09 3.85
N ALA A 48 -6.90 -0.95 3.81
CA ALA A 48 -6.67 -0.13 4.99
C ALA A 48 -7.98 0.49 5.52
N GLN A 49 -8.86 0.95 4.62
CA GLN A 49 -10.20 1.46 4.98
C GLN A 49 -11.11 0.36 5.54
N GLU A 50 -11.11 -0.83 4.96
CA GLU A 50 -11.88 -1.97 5.49
C GLU A 50 -11.47 -2.29 6.95
N ALA A 51 -10.15 -2.32 7.22
CA ALA A 51 -9.69 -2.49 8.59
C ALA A 51 -10.01 -1.30 9.49
N ALA A 52 -10.02 -0.07 8.96
CA ALA A 52 -10.45 1.09 9.74
C ALA A 52 -11.90 0.95 10.22
N GLU A 53 -12.81 0.53 9.34
CA GLU A 53 -14.20 0.29 9.73
C GLU A 53 -14.33 -0.88 10.70
N TRP A 54 -13.58 -1.96 10.47
CA TRP A 54 -13.54 -3.08 11.40
C TRP A 54 -13.05 -2.65 12.80
N LEU A 55 -12.00 -1.82 12.90
CA LEU A 55 -11.52 -1.29 14.18
C LEU A 55 -12.56 -0.42 14.89
N ARG A 56 -13.36 0.36 14.15
CA ARG A 56 -14.50 1.09 14.73
C ARG A 56 -15.55 0.14 15.28
N SER A 57 -15.85 -0.95 14.57
CA SER A 57 -16.75 -1.99 15.05
C SER A 57 -16.25 -2.67 16.32
N GLU A 58 -14.96 -3.04 16.37
CA GLU A 58 -14.33 -3.64 17.56
C GLU A 58 -14.38 -2.69 18.77
N ARG A 59 -14.08 -1.41 18.55
CA ARG A 59 -14.21 -0.35 19.56
C ARG A 59 -15.64 -0.24 20.09
N ASP A 60 -16.62 -0.20 19.19
CA ASP A 60 -18.03 0.03 19.53
C ASP A 60 -18.68 -1.16 20.22
N ASN A 61 -18.18 -2.37 19.95
CA ASN A 61 -18.58 -3.62 20.58
C ASN A 61 -18.18 -3.62 22.07
N ASN A 62 -16.89 -3.44 22.37
CA ASN A 62 -16.40 -3.40 23.75
C ASN A 62 -15.15 -2.53 23.89
N TRP A 63 -15.32 -1.33 24.46
CA TRP A 63 -14.22 -0.38 24.68
C TRP A 63 -13.13 -0.93 25.61
N VAL A 64 -13.48 -1.64 26.68
CA VAL A 64 -12.50 -2.14 27.66
C VAL A 64 -11.62 -3.22 27.03
N THR A 65 -12.20 -4.13 26.27
CA THR A 65 -11.44 -5.15 25.53
C THR A 65 -10.60 -4.52 24.43
N PHE A 66 -11.13 -3.53 23.71
CA PHE A 66 -10.41 -2.84 22.64
C PHE A 66 -9.20 -2.05 23.18
N SER A 67 -9.40 -1.25 24.23
CA SER A 67 -8.34 -0.45 24.85
C SER A 67 -7.26 -1.31 25.53
N GLY A 68 -7.60 -2.51 26.00
CA GLY A 68 -6.62 -3.50 26.45
C GLY A 68 -5.65 -3.99 25.37
N ARG A 69 -5.89 -3.69 24.08
CA ARG A 69 -5.00 -4.07 22.95
C ARG A 69 -4.01 -2.98 22.57
N SER A 70 -4.06 -1.81 23.23
CA SER A 70 -3.15 -0.69 23.00
C SER A 70 -2.30 -0.38 24.22
N ASN A 71 -1.21 0.34 24.02
CA ASN A 71 -0.42 0.92 25.11
C ASN A 71 0.20 2.25 24.65
N THR A 72 0.85 2.98 25.55
CA THR A 72 1.44 4.30 25.25
C THR A 72 2.66 4.24 24.32
N SER A 73 3.28 3.07 24.15
CA SER A 73 4.44 2.87 23.24
C SER A 73 4.02 2.42 21.83
N GLY A 74 2.76 2.07 21.63
CA GLY A 74 2.25 1.45 20.40
C GLY A 74 2.37 -0.09 20.44
N VAL A 75 1.25 -0.77 20.18
CA VAL A 75 1.20 -2.23 19.99
C VAL A 75 0.81 -2.54 18.56
N THR A 76 1.62 -3.32 17.86
CA THR A 76 1.34 -3.75 16.49
C THR A 76 0.66 -5.11 16.47
N TRP A 77 -0.43 -5.20 15.70
CA TRP A 77 -1.21 -6.40 15.44
C TRP A 77 -1.27 -6.69 13.95
N CYS A 78 -1.36 -7.97 13.62
CA CYS A 78 -1.52 -8.44 12.25
C CYS A 78 -2.98 -8.80 12.04
N ILE A 79 -3.59 -8.24 10.99
CA ILE A 79 -5.05 -8.28 10.80
C ILE A 79 -5.42 -8.66 9.36
N ASN A 80 -4.63 -9.55 8.75
CA ASN A 80 -4.84 -10.05 7.38
C ASN A 80 -6.24 -10.65 7.16
N ALA A 81 -6.83 -11.23 8.20
CA ALA A 81 -8.16 -11.84 8.18
C ALA A 81 -9.19 -11.05 9.00
N LEU A 82 -8.92 -9.77 9.33
CA LEU A 82 -9.74 -8.97 10.26
C LEU A 82 -9.93 -9.65 11.62
N THR A 83 -8.84 -10.24 12.13
CA THR A 83 -8.78 -10.90 13.43
C THR A 83 -7.51 -10.45 14.14
N TRP A 84 -7.55 -10.36 15.46
CA TRP A 84 -6.40 -9.99 16.27
C TRP A 84 -5.35 -11.11 16.31
N VAL A 85 -4.23 -10.93 15.62
CA VAL A 85 -3.07 -11.83 15.70
C VAL A 85 -1.86 -11.06 16.25
N SER A 86 -1.31 -11.54 17.36
CA SER A 86 -0.10 -10.99 17.98
C SER A 86 1.16 -11.62 17.39
N GLY A 87 2.29 -10.91 17.52
CA GLY A 87 3.61 -11.39 17.10
C GLY A 87 4.11 -10.73 15.82
N VAL A 88 5.09 -11.37 15.18
CA VAL A 88 5.69 -10.85 13.94
C VAL A 88 4.71 -11.07 12.78
N CYS A 89 4.29 -9.99 12.14
CA CYS A 89 3.38 -10.09 11.00
C CYS A 89 4.04 -10.81 9.85
N SER A 90 3.40 -11.91 9.46
CA SER A 90 3.80 -12.76 8.35
C SER A 90 2.57 -13.14 7.54
N GLY A 91 2.77 -13.29 6.24
CA GLY A 91 1.73 -13.64 5.29
C GLY A 91 0.88 -12.46 4.82
N ASN A 92 0.04 -12.76 3.84
CA ASN A 92 -0.81 -11.79 3.16
C ASN A 92 -2.27 -12.07 3.47
N ILE A 93 -3.13 -11.09 3.17
CA ILE A 93 -4.57 -11.30 2.99
C ILE A 93 -4.73 -12.40 1.94
N SER A 94 -5.55 -13.40 2.26
CA SER A 94 -5.71 -14.62 1.46
C SER A 94 -5.98 -14.32 -0.02
N GLY A 95 -5.19 -14.92 -0.90
CA GLY A 95 -5.29 -14.73 -2.35
C GLY A 95 -4.73 -13.41 -2.88
N THR A 96 -3.99 -12.65 -2.06
CA THR A 96 -3.46 -11.34 -2.47
C THR A 96 -1.96 -11.17 -2.14
N ILE A 97 -1.39 -10.06 -2.62
CA ILE A 97 -0.01 -9.64 -2.32
C ILE A 97 0.09 -8.69 -1.12
N PHE A 98 -1.05 -8.36 -0.50
CA PHE A 98 -1.12 -7.32 0.51
C PHE A 98 -1.08 -7.91 1.91
N MET A 99 -0.26 -7.36 2.79
CA MET A 99 -0.27 -7.61 4.22
C MET A 99 -0.91 -6.44 4.94
N ARG A 100 -1.68 -6.71 5.99
CA ARG A 100 -2.38 -5.70 6.78
C ARG A 100 -1.94 -5.72 8.23
N THR A 101 -1.53 -4.56 8.73
CA THR A 101 -1.13 -4.36 10.11
C THR A 101 -1.84 -3.17 10.71
N VAL A 102 -1.99 -3.18 12.02
CA VAL A 102 -2.47 -2.03 12.79
C VAL A 102 -1.56 -1.81 13.97
N THR A 103 -1.16 -0.57 14.21
CA THR A 103 -0.50 -0.15 15.44
C THR A 103 -1.46 0.69 16.26
N LEU A 104 -1.73 0.28 17.50
CA LEU A 104 -2.59 0.99 18.43
C LEU A 104 -1.76 1.65 19.53
N THR A 105 -1.87 2.96 19.65
CA THR A 105 -1.16 3.77 20.64
C THR A 105 -2.17 4.51 21.51
N THR A 106 -2.17 4.24 22.80
CA THR A 106 -2.98 4.99 23.78
C THR A 106 -2.37 6.37 23.98
N ASP A 107 -3.20 7.40 24.00
CA ASP A 107 -2.76 8.76 24.33
C ASP A 107 -2.34 8.84 25.81
N ILE A 108 -1.23 9.54 26.07
CA ILE A 108 -0.64 9.64 27.42
C ILE A 108 -1.42 10.62 28.31
N VAL A 109 -2.05 11.62 27.70
CA VAL A 109 -2.81 12.67 28.37
C VAL A 109 -4.25 12.24 28.58
N ASP A 110 -4.86 11.57 27.60
CA ASP A 110 -6.21 11.02 27.70
C ASP A 110 -6.22 9.49 27.44
N PRO A 111 -6.22 8.65 28.49
CA PRO A 111 -6.29 7.20 28.35
C PRO A 111 -7.55 6.67 27.65
N ASN A 112 -8.59 7.51 27.47
CA ASN A 112 -9.78 7.16 26.68
C ASN A 112 -9.64 7.44 25.19
N THR A 113 -8.45 7.84 24.74
CA THR A 113 -8.13 8.13 23.35
C THR A 113 -7.05 7.17 22.85
N ILE A 114 -7.32 6.50 21.73
CA ILE A 114 -6.41 5.56 21.08
C ILE A 114 -6.18 6.00 19.63
N GLN A 115 -4.94 6.24 19.27
CA GLN A 115 -4.54 6.40 17.88
C GLN A 115 -4.34 5.02 17.25
N ALA A 116 -5.04 4.75 16.16
CA ALA A 116 -4.86 3.56 15.35
C ALA A 116 -4.22 3.93 14.01
N VAL A 117 -3.10 3.31 13.70
CA VAL A 117 -2.40 3.43 12.41
C VAL A 117 -2.51 2.11 11.69
N VAL A 118 -3.33 2.07 10.63
CA VAL A 118 -3.48 0.90 9.75
C VAL A 118 -2.53 1.03 8.56
N LEU A 119 -1.80 -0.03 8.26
CA LEU A 119 -0.95 -0.15 7.09
C LEU A 119 -1.40 -1.34 6.23
N ALA A 120 -1.58 -1.10 4.94
CA ALA A 120 -1.66 -2.15 3.92
C ALA A 120 -0.38 -2.09 3.09
N ILE A 121 0.43 -3.15 3.17
CA ILE A 121 1.80 -3.21 2.65
C ILE A 121 1.83 -4.21 1.50
N TRP A 122 2.52 -3.89 0.41
CA TRP A 122 2.80 -4.84 -0.68
C TRP A 122 4.21 -4.62 -1.22
N ALA A 123 4.74 -5.62 -1.93
CA ALA A 123 6.02 -5.50 -2.62
C ALA A 123 5.84 -5.77 -4.12
N ASP A 124 6.58 -5.02 -4.94
CA ASP A 124 6.71 -5.26 -6.38
C ASP A 124 8.18 -5.11 -6.82
N SER A 125 8.44 -5.14 -8.13
CA SER A 125 9.81 -5.03 -8.67
C SER A 125 10.51 -3.71 -8.36
N GLN A 126 9.81 -2.70 -7.82
CA GLN A 126 10.36 -1.40 -7.42
C GLN A 126 10.57 -1.29 -5.91
N GLY A 127 10.22 -2.32 -5.14
CA GLY A 127 10.42 -2.37 -3.69
C GLY A 127 9.12 -2.55 -2.91
N SER A 128 9.19 -2.25 -1.62
CA SER A 128 8.05 -2.30 -0.72
C SER A 128 7.30 -0.98 -0.72
N HIS A 129 5.99 -1.05 -0.78
CA HIS A 129 5.07 0.09 -0.76
C HIS A 129 4.05 -0.09 0.35
N GLN A 130 3.42 1.01 0.76
CA GLN A 130 2.38 0.97 1.79
C GLN A 130 1.33 2.05 1.57
N ALA A 131 0.07 1.69 1.84
CA ALA A 131 -1.01 2.63 2.05
C ALA A 131 -1.28 2.76 3.55
N LYS A 132 -1.35 3.99 4.07
CA LYS A 132 -1.52 4.28 5.49
C LYS A 132 -2.85 4.97 5.74
N THR A 133 -3.58 4.50 6.75
CA THR A 133 -4.78 5.15 7.28
C THR A 133 -4.60 5.34 8.78
N THR A 134 -4.59 6.60 9.22
CA THR A 134 -4.54 6.94 10.65
C THR A 134 -5.91 7.40 11.11
N MET A 135 -6.34 6.96 12.28
CA MET A 135 -7.56 7.42 12.92
C MET A 135 -7.38 7.53 14.43
N THR A 136 -8.20 8.37 15.05
CA THR A 136 -8.29 8.48 16.50
C THR A 136 -9.63 7.90 16.94
N LEU A 137 -9.59 6.98 17.89
CA LEU A 137 -10.73 6.26 18.43
C LEU A 137 -10.88 6.64 19.91
N THR A 138 -12.03 7.16 20.28
CA THR A 138 -12.33 7.58 21.65
C THR A 138 -13.48 6.77 22.24
N ASN A 139 -13.53 6.69 23.57
CA ASN A 139 -14.70 6.18 24.27
C ASN A 139 -15.82 7.21 24.21
N TRP A 140 -16.79 7.04 23.30
CA TRP A 140 -17.87 8.00 23.11
C TRP A 140 -19.12 7.69 23.96
N LYS A 141 -19.18 6.52 24.59
CA LYS A 141 -20.32 6.07 25.41
C LYS A 141 -20.20 6.47 26.89
N ASN A 142 -19.09 7.11 27.27
CA ASN A 142 -18.84 7.61 28.63
C ASN A 142 -19.03 9.13 28.70
#